data_AF-A0A960FM40-F1
#
_entry.id   AF-A0A960FM40-F1
#
_cell.length_a   1.000
_cell.length_b   1.000
_cell.length_c   1.000
_cell.angle_alpha   90.00
_cell.angle_beta   90.00
_cell.angle_gamma   90.00
#
_symmetry.space_group_name_H-M   'P 1'
#
loop_
_entity.id
_entity.type
_entity.pdbx_description
1 polymer ?
#
loop_
_entity_poly.entity_id
_entity_poly.type
_entity_poly.pdbx_seq_one_letter_code
_entity_poly.pdbx_strand_id
1 'polypeptide(L)'
;QGAPDLALTQFAVETLSVVVFLLVLRRLPDRFERHRAPAVGVVPRLAVSAAVGVFVVAMAIAASGARTEPPVSREMTERALPEGDGKNVVNVILVDFRGLDTLGEVTVLVAAGIGVAALARAGQRPDRRPDRRSEVT
;
A
#
# COMPACT_ATOMS: atom_id res chain seq x y z
N GLN A 1 -0.24 21.28 -10.81
CA GLN A 1 -0.61 20.25 -11.80
C GLN A 1 0.57 20.11 -12.75
N GLY A 2 1.08 18.89 -12.96
CA GLY A 2 2.31 18.65 -13.74
C GLY A 2 3.25 17.64 -13.10
N ALA A 3 2.73 16.48 -12.66
CA ALA A 3 3.53 15.38 -12.14
C ALA A 3 3.37 14.15 -13.04
N PRO A 4 4.01 14.14 -14.23
CA PRO A 4 3.86 13.05 -15.20
C PRO A 4 4.33 11.71 -14.63
N ASP A 5 5.40 11.72 -13.83
CA ASP A 5 5.93 10.51 -13.20
C ASP A 5 4.93 9.91 -12.20
N LEU A 6 4.26 10.75 -11.40
CA LEU A 6 3.22 10.30 -10.47
C LEU A 6 2.02 9.71 -11.22
N ALA A 7 1.63 10.27 -12.37
CA ALA A 7 0.55 9.71 -13.17
C ALA A 7 0.90 8.33 -13.73
N LEU A 8 2.13 8.14 -14.21
CA LEU A 8 2.62 6.87 -14.73
C LEU A 8 2.69 5.80 -13.63
N THR A 9 3.27 6.13 -12.48
CA THR A 9 3.37 5.18 -11.36
C THR A 9 2.00 4.87 -10.77
N GLN A 10 1.09 5.86 -10.66
CA GLN A 10 -0.28 5.64 -10.22
C GLN A 10 -1.00 4.67 -11.15
N PHE A 11 -0.92 4.87 -12.47
CA PHE A 11 -1.54 3.97 -13.43
C PHE A 11 -0.98 2.55 -13.34
N ALA A 12 0.35 2.41 -13.18
CA ALA A 12 0.99 1.11 -13.03
C ALA A 12 0.56 0.39 -11.74
N VAL A 13 0.54 1.10 -10.61
CA VAL A 13 0.14 0.56 -9.30
C VAL A 13 -1.34 0.20 -9.28
N GLU A 14 -2.21 1.03 -9.85
CA GLU A 14 -3.65 0.76 -9.98
C GLU A 14 -3.88 -0.51 -10.81
N THR A 15 -3.20 -0.63 -11.96
CA THR A 15 -3.31 -1.81 -12.81
C THR A 15 -2.82 -3.07 -12.08
N LEU A 16 -1.67 -2.98 -11.40
CA LEU A 16 -1.10 -4.09 -10.65
C LEU A 16 -2.02 -4.51 -9.49
N SER A 17 -2.60 -3.55 -8.77
CA SER A 17 -3.50 -3.84 -7.64
C SER A 17 -4.77 -4.55 -8.11
N VAL A 18 -5.35 -4.14 -9.24
CA VAL A 18 -6.49 -4.83 -9.88
C VAL A 18 -6.10 -6.24 -10.29
N VAL A 19 -4.94 -6.44 -10.93
CA VAL A 19 -4.47 -7.79 -11.31
C VAL A 19 -4.29 -8.68 -10.08
N VAL A 20 -3.64 -8.19 -9.02
CA VAL A 20 -3.46 -8.94 -7.77
C VAL A 20 -4.81 -9.25 -7.12
N PHE A 21 -5.73 -8.29 -7.06
CA PHE A 21 -7.07 -8.48 -6.52
C PHE A 21 -7.84 -9.56 -7.29
N LEU A 22 -7.80 -9.53 -8.62
CA LEU A 22 -8.41 -10.55 -9.47
C LEU A 22 -7.76 -11.93 -9.28
N LEU A 23 -6.44 -12.01 -9.12
CA LEU A 23 -5.74 -13.26 -8.83
C LEU A 23 -6.16 -13.85 -7.48
N VAL A 24 -6.37 -13.00 -6.46
CA VAL A 24 -6.88 -13.43 -5.15
C VAL A 24 -8.32 -13.91 -5.26
N LEU A 25 -9.19 -13.15 -5.94
CA LEU A 25 -10.59 -13.53 -6.17
C LEU A 25 -10.70 -14.87 -6.91
N ARG A 26 -9.84 -15.12 -7.90
CA ARG A 26 -9.79 -16.41 -8.62
C ARG A 26 -9.47 -17.60 -7.71
N ARG A 27 -8.84 -17.37 -6.56
CA ARG A 27 -8.44 -18.43 -5.61
C ARG A 27 -9.42 -18.60 -4.45
N LEU A 28 -10.37 -17.68 -4.26
CA LEU A 28 -11.37 -17.74 -3.21
C LEU A 28 -12.48 -18.77 -3.56
N PRO A 29 -13.05 -19.46 -2.56
CA PRO A 29 -14.13 -20.42 -2.79
C PRO A 29 -15.41 -19.71 -3.25
N ASP A 30 -16.16 -20.33 -4.16
CA ASP A 30 -17.42 -19.79 -4.71
C ASP A 30 -18.52 -19.59 -3.66
N ARG A 31 -18.34 -20.15 -2.46
CA ARG A 31 -19.30 -20.07 -1.35
C ARG A 31 -18.57 -19.68 -0.07
N PHE A 32 -18.85 -18.49 0.41
CA PHE A 32 -18.48 -18.08 1.76
C PHE A 32 -19.51 -18.64 2.74
N GLU A 33 -19.06 -19.39 3.75
CA GLU A 33 -19.93 -19.75 4.87
C GLU A 33 -20.41 -18.46 5.53
N ARG A 34 -21.73 -18.35 5.66
CA ARG A 34 -22.40 -17.14 6.15
C ARG A 34 -22.15 -17.03 7.64
N HIS A 35 -21.01 -16.43 8.00
CA HIS A 35 -20.72 -16.08 9.38
C HIS A 35 -21.84 -15.15 9.87
N ARG A 36 -22.36 -15.41 11.07
CA ARG A 36 -23.36 -14.55 11.72
C ARG A 36 -22.85 -13.11 11.65
N ALA A 37 -23.66 -12.21 11.06
CA ALA A 37 -23.30 -10.80 10.97
C ALA A 37 -22.94 -10.28 12.38
N PRO A 38 -21.90 -9.44 12.53
CA PRO A 38 -21.50 -8.96 13.85
C PRO A 38 -22.68 -8.26 14.54
N ALA A 39 -22.82 -8.42 15.85
CA ALA A 39 -23.92 -7.88 16.65
C ALA A 39 -24.06 -6.34 16.55
N VAL A 40 -23.02 -5.65 16.08
CA VAL A 40 -23.02 -4.22 15.80
C VAL A 40 -23.75 -3.96 14.48
N GLY A 41 -24.92 -3.33 14.55
CA GLY A 41 -25.72 -2.95 13.39
C GLY A 41 -25.01 -1.97 12.44
N VAL A 42 -25.62 -1.73 11.27
CA VAL A 42 -25.04 -0.88 10.21
C VAL A 42 -24.94 0.59 10.62
N VAL A 43 -25.89 1.08 11.42
CA VAL A 43 -25.98 2.49 11.86
C VAL A 43 -24.73 2.97 12.60
N PRO A 44 -24.24 2.33 13.68
CA PRO A 44 -23.03 2.77 14.36
C PRO A 44 -21.78 2.71 13.46
N ARG A 45 -21.70 1.77 12.51
CA ARG A 45 -20.56 1.70 11.57
C ARG A 45 -20.57 2.86 10.58
N LEU A 46 -21.74 3.21 10.04
CA LEU A 46 -21.90 4.37 9.18
C LEU A 46 -21.58 5.66 9.94
N ALA A 47 -22.06 5.79 11.18
CA ALA A 47 -21.78 6.94 12.02
C ALA A 47 -20.28 7.11 12.27
N VAL A 48 -19.57 6.04 12.64
CA VAL A 48 -18.11 6.08 12.83
C VAL A 48 -17.38 6.38 11.53
N SER A 49 -17.75 5.74 10.42
CA SER A 49 -17.10 5.95 9.12
C SER A 49 -17.25 7.40 8.64
N ALA A 50 -18.46 7.97 8.79
CA ALA A 50 -18.74 9.36 8.45
C ALA A 50 -17.98 10.32 9.38
N ALA A 51 -17.97 10.06 10.69
CA ALA A 51 -17.23 10.88 11.66
C ALA A 51 -15.73 10.92 11.35
N VAL A 52 -15.12 9.78 11.04
CA VAL A 52 -13.70 9.71 10.64
C VAL A 52 -13.47 10.46 9.33
N GLY A 53 -14.32 10.28 8.32
CA GLY A 53 -14.20 10.98 7.04
C GLY A 53 -14.28 12.51 7.19
N VAL A 54 -15.27 13.00 7.94
CA VAL A 54 -15.43 14.43 8.25
C VAL A 54 -14.23 14.95 9.03
N PHE A 55 -13.76 14.22 10.03
CA PHE A 55 -12.59 14.60 10.81
C PHE A 55 -11.34 14.76 9.94
N VAL A 56 -11.05 13.78 9.06
CA VAL A 56 -9.89 13.82 8.17
C VAL A 56 -9.97 15.02 7.21
N VAL A 57 -11.14 15.27 6.60
CA VAL A 57 -11.35 16.41 5.70
C VAL A 57 -11.19 17.73 6.43
N ALA A 58 -11.82 17.88 7.59
CA ALA A 58 -11.72 19.09 8.41
C ALA A 58 -10.27 19.34 8.84
N MET A 59 -9.56 18.29 9.27
CA MET A 59 -8.15 18.37 9.64
C MET A 59 -7.28 18.77 8.45
N ALA A 60 -7.51 18.21 7.26
CA ALA A 60 -6.76 18.55 6.06
C ALA A 60 -6.96 20.03 5.65
N ILE A 61 -8.20 20.53 5.75
CA ILE A 61 -8.51 21.95 5.48
C ILE A 61 -7.82 22.84 6.52
N ALA A 62 -7.94 22.52 7.80
CA ALA A 62 -7.33 23.30 8.88
C ALA A 62 -5.80 23.32 8.76
N ALA A 63 -5.17 22.17 8.55
CA ALA A 63 -3.72 22.06 8.38
C ALA A 63 -3.21 22.78 7.13
N SER A 64 -3.97 22.74 6.04
CA SER A 64 -3.61 23.46 4.81
C SER A 64 -3.69 24.97 5.00
N GLY A 65 -4.68 25.46 5.75
CA GLY A 65 -4.82 26.88 6.08
C GLY A 65 -3.80 27.39 7.12
N ALA A 66 -3.19 26.50 7.91
CA ALA A 66 -2.21 26.85 8.93
C ALA A 66 -0.78 27.06 8.39
N ARG A 67 -0.55 26.87 7.09
CA ARG A 67 0.79 26.99 6.49
C ARG A 67 1.18 28.46 6.30
N THR A 68 2.07 28.95 7.16
CA THR A 68 2.57 30.34 7.12
C THR A 68 3.98 30.47 6.53
N GLU A 69 4.80 29.42 6.63
CA GLU A 69 6.20 29.44 6.18
C GLU A 69 6.36 29.10 4.69
N PRO A 70 7.42 29.63 4.04
CA PRO A 70 7.77 29.27 2.67
C PRO A 70 7.98 27.76 2.51
N PRO A 71 7.57 27.16 1.37
CA PRO A 71 7.74 25.74 1.16
C PRO A 71 9.20 25.39 0.85
N VAL A 72 9.71 24.33 1.48
CA VAL A 72 11.06 23.77 1.22
C VAL A 72 11.23 23.35 -0.25
N SER A 73 10.14 23.08 -0.96
CA SER A 73 10.16 22.73 -2.38
C SER A 73 10.81 23.79 -3.26
N ARG A 74 10.80 25.07 -2.84
CA ARG A 74 11.46 26.15 -3.57
C ARG A 74 12.97 25.93 -3.62
N GLU A 75 13.58 25.71 -2.46
CA GLU A 75 15.02 25.44 -2.34
C GLU A 75 15.42 24.16 -3.08
N MET A 76 14.63 23.09 -2.94
CA MET A 76 14.89 21.81 -3.63
C MET A 76 14.82 21.95 -5.16
N THR A 77 13.93 22.79 -5.69
CA THR A 77 13.83 23.03 -7.14
C THR A 77 15.02 23.84 -7.66
N GLU A 78 15.45 24.84 -6.89
CA GLU A 78 16.62 25.68 -7.22
C GLU A 78 17.93 24.87 -7.20
N ARG A 79 18.04 23.88 -6.30
CA ARG A 79 19.23 23.03 -6.12
C ARG A 79 19.27 21.79 -7.02
N ALA A 80 18.13 21.32 -7.54
CA ALA A 80 18.04 20.05 -8.27
C ALA A 80 18.98 19.95 -9.49
N LEU A 81 19.09 21.02 -10.29
CA LEU A 81 19.99 21.03 -11.43
C LEU A 81 21.48 21.22 -11.05
N PRO A 82 21.86 22.23 -10.23
CA PRO A 82 23.28 22.44 -9.90
C PRO A 82 23.89 21.35 -9.01
N GLU A 83 23.11 20.67 -8.17
CA GLU A 83 23.63 19.68 -7.22
C GLU A 83 23.33 18.23 -7.62
N GLY A 84 22.22 17.97 -8.32
CA GLY A 84 21.81 16.63 -8.74
C GLY A 84 21.92 16.38 -10.26
N ASP A 85 22.39 17.36 -11.04
CA ASP A 85 22.60 17.30 -12.50
C ASP A 85 21.37 16.83 -13.31
N GLY A 86 20.18 16.87 -12.72
CA GLY A 86 18.97 16.28 -13.29
C GLY A 86 17.93 17.32 -13.67
N LYS A 87 17.43 17.23 -14.91
CA LYS A 87 16.30 18.06 -15.39
C LYS A 87 14.94 17.60 -14.85
N ASN A 88 14.84 16.33 -14.42
CA ASN A 88 13.66 15.82 -13.74
C ASN A 88 13.81 16.03 -12.23
N VAL A 89 13.28 17.16 -11.75
CA VAL A 89 13.35 17.57 -10.35
C VAL A 89 12.75 16.52 -9.40
N VAL A 90 11.71 15.80 -9.81
CA VAL A 90 11.09 14.74 -8.99
C VAL A 90 12.08 13.59 -8.80
N ASN A 91 12.70 13.12 -9.88
CA ASN A 91 13.68 12.04 -9.82
C ASN A 91 14.91 12.43 -8.98
N VAL A 92 15.42 13.65 -9.14
CA VAL A 92 16.56 14.15 -8.34
C VAL A 92 16.21 14.20 -6.85
N ILE A 93 15.01 14.67 -6.50
CA ILE A 93 14.58 14.68 -5.10
C ILE A 93 14.53 13.26 -4.53
N LEU A 94 13.99 12.30 -5.29
CA LEU A 94 13.81 10.92 -4.84
C LEU A 94 15.14 10.15 -4.70
N VAL A 95 16.07 10.35 -5.63
CA VAL A 95 17.30 9.55 -5.70
C VAL A 95 18.48 10.22 -5.00
N ASP A 96 18.63 11.54 -5.14
CA ASP A 96 19.79 12.27 -4.62
C ASP A 96 19.50 12.90 -3.26
N PHE A 97 18.46 13.73 -3.16
CA PHE A 97 18.19 14.46 -1.90
C PHE A 97 17.50 13.59 -0.84
N ARG A 98 16.68 12.62 -1.26
CA ARG A 98 15.92 11.73 -0.38
C ARG A 98 16.13 10.25 -0.72
N GLY A 99 17.33 9.90 -1.21
CA GLY A 99 17.69 8.53 -1.59
C GLY A 99 17.51 7.48 -0.48
N LEU A 100 17.60 7.87 0.79
CA LEU A 100 17.33 6.96 1.91
C LEU A 100 15.86 6.56 2.01
N ASP A 101 14.93 7.46 1.67
CA ASP A 101 13.50 7.15 1.69
C ASP A 101 13.16 6.15 0.57
N THR A 102 13.75 6.30 -0.62
CA THR A 102 13.55 5.37 -1.74
C THR A 102 14.20 4.00 -1.51
N LEU A 103 15.38 3.95 -0.89
CA LEU A 103 15.97 2.69 -0.43
C LEU A 103 15.07 1.99 0.60
N GLY A 104 14.45 2.75 1.50
CA GLY A 104 13.47 2.25 2.46
C GLY A 104 12.23 1.65 1.78
N GLU A 105 11.64 2.38 0.83
CA GLU A 105 10.48 1.92 0.06
C GLU A 105 10.77 0.60 -0.69
N VAL A 106 11.88 0.51 -1.41
CA VAL A 106 12.27 -0.72 -2.13
C VAL A 106 12.51 -1.87 -1.16
N THR A 107 13.09 -1.60 0.01
CA THR A 107 13.29 -2.63 1.05
C THR A 107 11.95 -3.19 1.53
N VAL A 108 10.94 -2.35 1.76
CA VAL A 108 9.59 -2.79 2.14
C VAL A 108 8.95 -3.62 1.02
N LEU A 109 9.07 -3.19 -0.24
CA LEU A 109 8.54 -3.94 -1.38
C LEU A 109 9.18 -5.32 -1.52
N VAL A 110 10.50 -5.42 -1.36
CA VAL A 110 11.23 -6.69 -1.38
C VAL A 110 10.79 -7.58 -0.22
N ALA A 111 10.68 -7.04 0.99
CA ALA A 111 10.21 -7.79 2.16
C ALA A 111 8.78 -8.32 1.97
N ALA A 112 7.87 -7.51 1.43
CA ALA A 112 6.51 -7.93 1.10
C ALA A 112 6.50 -9.04 0.05
N GLY A 113 7.30 -8.92 -1.01
CA GLY A 113 7.43 -9.95 -2.05
C GLY A 113 7.95 -11.28 -1.52
N ILE A 114 8.97 -11.24 -0.65
CA ILE A 114 9.49 -12.44 0.05
C ILE A 114 8.40 -13.06 0.94
N GLY A 115 7.67 -12.25 1.71
CA GLY A 115 6.59 -12.71 2.57
C GLY A 115 5.47 -13.43 1.81
N VAL A 116 5.04 -12.86 0.68
CA VAL A 116 4.04 -13.48 -0.21
C VAL A 116 4.57 -14.80 -0.78
N ALA A 117 5.81 -14.83 -1.27
CA ALA A 117 6.41 -16.05 -1.82
C ALA A 117 6.55 -17.16 -0.77
N ALA A 118 6.93 -16.81 0.46
CA ALA A 118 7.03 -17.76 1.58
C ALA A 118 5.65 -18.35 1.93
N LEU A 119 4.61 -17.52 2.03
CA LEU A 119 3.25 -17.97 2.33
C LEU A 119 2.67 -18.86 1.22
N ALA A 120 2.90 -18.49 -0.05
CA ALA A 120 2.44 -19.27 -1.19
C ALA A 120 3.05 -20.68 -1.22
N ARG A 121 4.34 -20.82 -0.88
CA ARG A 121 5.01 -22.13 -0.77
C ARG A 121 4.53 -22.93 0.44
N ALA A 122 4.30 -22.28 1.58
CA ALA A 122 3.80 -22.94 2.78
C ALA A 122 2.42 -23.59 2.56
N GLY A 123 1.52 -22.88 1.86
CA GLY A 123 0.18 -23.37 1.53
C GLY A 123 0.13 -24.54 0.52
N GLN A 124 1.24 -24.86 -0.14
CA GLN A 124 1.33 -25.98 -1.11
C GLN A 124 1.84 -27.30 -0.49
N ARG A 125 2.23 -27.31 0.80
CA ARG A 125 2.69 -28.54 1.46
C ARG A 125 1.50 -29.49 1.70
N PRO A 126 1.53 -30.74 1.18
CA PRO A 126 0.50 -31.73 1.50
C PRO A 126 0.52 -32.05 3.00
N ASP A 127 -0.65 -32.07 3.62
CA ASP A 127 -0.82 -32.47 5.03
C ASP A 127 -0.36 -33.93 5.19
N ARG A 128 0.88 -34.13 5.62
CA ARG A 128 1.40 -35.44 6.01
C ARG A 128 0.80 -35.81 7.37
N ARG A 129 -0.48 -36.19 7.39
CA ARG A 129 -1.04 -36.92 8.53
C ARG A 129 -0.43 -38.34 8.53
N PRO A 130 0.29 -38.76 9.58
CA PRO A 130 0.72 -40.15 9.69
C PRO A 130 -0.52 -41.03 9.86
N ASP A 131 -0.66 -42.01 8.97
CA ASP A 131 -1.76 -42.98 9.01
C ASP A 131 -1.63 -43.85 10.26
N ARG A 132 -2.45 -43.55 11.27
CA ARG A 132 -2.47 -44.21 12.58
C ARG A 132 -3.30 -45.50 12.53
N ARG A 133 -3.18 -46.26 11.44
CA ARG A 133 -3.99 -47.46 11.16
C ARG A 133 -3.18 -48.74 11.02
N SER A 134 -1.93 -48.75 11.46
CA SER A 134 -1.04 -49.94 11.45
C SER A 134 -0.68 -50.48 12.83
N GLU A 135 -1.27 -49.97 13.92
CA GLU A 135 -0.89 -50.35 15.29
C GLU A 135 -1.85 -51.34 15.99
N VAL A 136 -2.84 -51.87 15.27
CA VAL A 136 -3.75 -52.90 15.81
C VAL A 136 -3.92 -54.00 14.77
N THR A 137 -3.01 -54.97 14.76
CA THR A 137 -3.21 -56.29 14.15
C THR A 137 -2.49 -57.33 14.97
#